data_AF-A0A2G5CZQ8-F1
#
_entry.id   AF-A0A2G5CZQ8-F1
#
_cell.length_a   1.000
_cell.length_b   1.000
_cell.length_c   1.000
_cell.angle_alpha   90.00
_cell.angle_beta   90.00
_cell.angle_gamma   90.00
#
_symmetry.space_group_name_H-M   'P 1'
#
loop_
_entity.id
_entity.type
_entity.pdbx_description
1 polymer ?
#
loop_
_entity_poly.entity_id
_entity_poly.type
_entity_poly.pdbx_seq_one_letter_code
_entity_poly.pdbx_strand_id
1 'polypeptide(L)'
;MEFELRAAKAKLEREQKERKDKARLKIERERKSKQEAIKQREAIEAAQRIRRLDAAQAQVKADQMTEESLLSGKGVMFHRILEAVPYQGSGDKIKLPSTCFTELSDQGALDKGPMYFRLSKVEKEVPLHSEASGQENSGETHSGVLEFTAPEGFVELPPHVWRNLFPAIPPSAPLIEVCYVRLPKGVYAKLQPAERGFSDIPNHKAVLETCLRQHATLSQGEVVTVNHGELTFKLQVLELKPSSSVSVLETDIEVDIVGSDSTSERTDQHVLLPLELGKTESGYVEEGKYAYYKFSVDKDISDIVACEDARIMVKLETDSDGGDTDLYVSKHPIMFPNQHQHEWSSHDMGSKVLILGSKDSSIPAGVYSIGVFGFKGTSNFKISVAIQDNNNSMCERAASSSSTVDANSVECRNCHHYIPSRTIALHEAYCARHNVQCQHNGCGVVLRREEAVNHIHCEKCGKAFQQREIAKHMKVFHEPLHCSCGVILEKEAMVLHQSSVCPLRLVTCRFCGDMVQAGNSANDARDRLRGLSEHESVCGSRTAPCDSCGRSVMLKEMDIHQVAVHQKS
;
A
#
# COMPACT_ATOMS: atom_id res chain seq x y z
N MET A 1 -57.58 -105.47 20.24
CA MET A 1 -58.23 -104.60 21.26
C MET A 1 -57.28 -103.59 21.91
N GLU A 2 -56.01 -103.93 22.23
CA GLU A 2 -55.07 -102.95 22.83
C GLU A 2 -54.51 -101.87 21.87
N PHE A 3 -54.38 -102.18 20.57
CA PHE A 3 -53.77 -101.26 19.59
C PHE A 3 -54.66 -100.05 19.27
N GLU A 4 -55.98 -100.26 19.19
CA GLU A 4 -56.97 -99.22 18.89
C GLU A 4 -57.17 -98.25 20.07
N LEU A 5 -57.13 -98.74 21.31
CA LEU A 5 -57.20 -97.93 22.53
C LEU A 5 -55.95 -97.05 22.73
N ARG A 6 -54.75 -97.57 22.43
CA ARG A 6 -53.52 -96.74 22.43
C ARG A 6 -53.52 -95.70 21.32
N ALA A 7 -54.01 -96.05 20.12
CA ALA A 7 -54.12 -95.11 19.01
C ALA A 7 -55.12 -93.97 19.30
N ALA A 8 -56.26 -94.28 19.91
CA ALA A 8 -57.26 -93.28 20.30
C ALA A 8 -56.76 -92.33 21.41
N LYS A 9 -56.06 -92.87 22.42
CA LYS A 9 -55.47 -92.06 23.51
C LYS A 9 -54.35 -91.15 23.00
N ALA A 10 -53.49 -91.66 22.11
CA ALA A 10 -52.44 -90.87 21.46
C ALA A 10 -53.01 -89.78 20.53
N LYS A 11 -54.14 -90.03 19.87
CA LYS A 11 -54.85 -89.03 19.06
C LYS A 11 -55.42 -87.91 19.93
N LEU A 12 -56.05 -88.26 21.06
CA LEU A 12 -56.60 -87.30 22.01
C LEU A 12 -55.50 -86.44 22.65
N GLU A 13 -54.35 -87.04 23.01
CA GLU A 13 -53.20 -86.31 23.53
C GLU A 13 -52.56 -85.37 22.50
N ARG A 14 -52.48 -85.77 21.22
CA ARG A 14 -52.04 -84.87 20.13
C ARG A 14 -52.99 -83.69 19.95
N GLU A 15 -54.30 -83.92 19.93
CA GLU A 15 -55.28 -82.84 19.81
C GLU A 15 -55.24 -81.89 21.01
N GLN A 16 -55.09 -82.41 22.24
CA GLN A 16 -54.96 -81.58 23.42
C GLN A 16 -53.65 -80.76 23.41
N LYS A 17 -52.56 -81.34 22.92
CA LYS A 17 -51.27 -80.66 22.77
C LYS A 17 -51.35 -79.57 21.68
N GLU A 18 -51.94 -79.87 20.53
CA GLU A 18 -52.17 -78.89 19.46
C GLU A 18 -53.05 -77.72 19.93
N ARG A 19 -54.10 -77.98 20.71
CA ARG A 19 -54.95 -76.91 21.26
C ARG A 19 -54.19 -76.04 22.25
N LYS A 20 -53.35 -76.63 23.11
CA LYS A 20 -52.47 -75.88 24.03
C LYS A 20 -51.41 -75.07 23.27
N ASP A 21 -50.80 -75.63 22.24
CA ASP A 21 -49.78 -74.97 21.45
C ASP A 21 -50.37 -73.82 20.60
N LYS A 22 -51.55 -74.01 20.00
CA LYS A 22 -52.30 -72.92 19.32
C LYS A 22 -52.70 -71.81 20.29
N ALA A 23 -53.13 -72.14 21.51
CA ALA A 23 -53.46 -71.15 22.53
C ALA A 23 -52.22 -70.36 22.99
N ARG A 24 -51.08 -71.05 23.20
CA ARG A 24 -49.80 -70.40 23.53
C ARG A 24 -49.32 -69.47 22.42
N LEU A 25 -49.36 -69.91 21.16
CA LEU A 25 -48.99 -69.10 19.99
C LEU A 25 -49.88 -67.85 19.85
N LYS A 26 -51.19 -67.97 20.13
CA LYS A 26 -52.11 -66.83 20.11
C LYS A 26 -51.76 -65.80 21.19
N ILE A 27 -51.49 -66.24 22.42
CA ILE A 27 -51.08 -65.37 23.53
C ILE A 27 -49.73 -64.70 23.24
N GLU A 28 -48.77 -65.44 22.68
CA GLU A 28 -47.46 -64.89 22.34
C GLU A 28 -47.54 -63.85 21.22
N ARG A 29 -48.39 -64.09 20.21
CA ARG A 29 -48.65 -63.13 19.13
C ARG A 29 -49.33 -61.85 19.63
N GLU A 30 -50.27 -61.99 20.57
CA GLU A 30 -50.95 -60.85 21.20
C GLU A 30 -50.01 -60.07 22.14
N ARG A 31 -49.06 -60.76 22.81
CA ARG A 31 -48.02 -60.11 23.61
C ARG A 31 -47.03 -59.33 22.74
N LYS A 32 -46.61 -59.89 21.60
CA LYS A 32 -45.74 -59.22 20.62
C LYS A 32 -46.43 -58.00 20.01
N SER A 33 -47.70 -58.11 19.60
CA SER A 33 -48.43 -56.95 19.05
C SER A 33 -48.64 -55.83 20.06
N LYS A 34 -48.91 -56.16 21.34
CA LYS A 34 -48.98 -55.17 22.42
C LYS A 34 -47.62 -54.50 22.68
N GLN A 35 -46.52 -55.24 22.65
CA GLN A 35 -45.17 -54.67 22.81
C GLN A 35 -44.78 -53.76 21.64
N GLU A 36 -45.13 -54.13 20.40
CA GLU A 36 -44.91 -53.30 19.23
C GLU A 36 -45.74 -52.01 19.28
N ALA A 37 -47.01 -52.09 19.70
CA ALA A 37 -47.87 -50.92 19.88
C ALA A 37 -47.33 -49.96 20.96
N ILE A 38 -46.81 -50.49 22.06
CA ILE A 38 -46.16 -49.68 23.11
C ILE A 38 -44.91 -49.00 22.55
N LYS A 39 -44.04 -49.74 21.86
CA LYS A 39 -42.83 -49.17 21.23
C LYS A 39 -43.15 -48.08 20.20
N GLN A 40 -44.20 -48.28 19.38
CA GLN A 40 -44.64 -47.26 18.43
C GLN A 40 -45.16 -46.01 19.13
N ARG A 41 -45.93 -46.16 20.21
CA ARG A 41 -46.43 -45.03 20.99
C ARG A 41 -45.29 -44.27 21.68
N GLU A 42 -44.35 -44.98 22.29
CA GLU A 42 -43.15 -44.39 22.90
C GLU A 42 -42.29 -43.66 21.86
N ALA A 43 -42.15 -44.21 20.65
CA ALA A 43 -41.44 -43.55 19.56
C ALA A 43 -42.14 -42.24 19.09
N ILE A 44 -43.47 -42.23 19.02
CA ILE A 44 -44.26 -41.03 18.67
C ILE A 44 -44.14 -39.98 19.78
N GLU A 45 -44.27 -40.37 21.05
CA GLU A 45 -44.14 -39.46 22.20
C GLU A 45 -42.70 -38.91 22.30
N ALA A 46 -41.68 -39.72 22.04
CA ALA A 46 -40.28 -39.28 21.99
C ALA A 46 -40.03 -38.29 20.84
N ALA A 47 -40.55 -38.57 19.64
CA ALA A 47 -40.43 -37.66 18.49
C ALA A 47 -41.15 -36.31 18.74
N GLN A 48 -42.33 -36.34 19.37
CA GLN A 48 -43.03 -35.12 19.77
C GLN A 48 -42.28 -34.34 20.85
N ARG A 49 -41.64 -35.03 21.80
CA ARG A 49 -40.81 -34.40 22.84
C ARG A 49 -39.59 -33.71 22.25
N ILE A 50 -38.91 -34.35 21.30
CA ILE A 50 -37.76 -33.74 20.58
C ILE A 50 -38.21 -32.48 19.85
N ARG A 51 -39.29 -32.54 19.06
CA ARG A 51 -39.82 -31.34 18.37
C ARG A 51 -40.19 -30.20 19.31
N ARG A 52 -40.73 -30.50 20.49
CA ARG A 52 -41.04 -29.48 21.50
C ARG A 52 -39.78 -28.88 22.11
N LEU A 53 -38.74 -29.68 22.34
CA LEU A 53 -37.46 -29.20 22.84
C LEU A 53 -36.76 -28.33 21.79
N ASP A 54 -36.75 -28.75 20.53
CA ASP A 54 -36.18 -27.96 19.42
C ASP A 54 -36.95 -26.65 19.22
N ALA A 55 -38.29 -26.69 19.26
CA ALA A 55 -39.12 -25.49 19.19
C ALA A 55 -38.87 -24.55 20.38
N ALA A 56 -38.74 -25.08 21.60
CA ALA A 56 -38.42 -24.29 22.78
C ALA A 56 -37.01 -23.69 22.72
N GLN A 57 -36.01 -24.45 22.24
CA GLN A 57 -34.66 -23.94 22.03
C GLN A 57 -34.60 -22.87 20.94
N ALA A 58 -35.34 -23.06 19.84
CA ALA A 58 -35.44 -22.07 18.78
C ALA A 58 -36.10 -20.78 19.29
N GLN A 59 -37.12 -20.89 20.12
CA GLN A 59 -37.78 -19.74 20.74
C GLN A 59 -36.86 -19.02 21.73
N VAL A 60 -36.17 -19.74 22.62
CA VAL A 60 -35.20 -19.13 23.54
C VAL A 60 -34.07 -18.44 22.77
N LYS A 61 -33.56 -19.04 21.70
CA LYS A 61 -32.54 -18.40 20.84
C LYS A 61 -33.07 -17.14 20.16
N ALA A 62 -34.31 -17.18 19.65
CA ALA A 62 -34.95 -16.01 19.04
C ALA A 62 -35.14 -14.89 20.07
N ASP A 63 -35.64 -15.22 21.27
CA ASP A 63 -35.83 -14.26 22.37
C ASP A 63 -34.48 -13.65 22.78
N GLN A 64 -33.44 -14.47 22.95
CA GLN A 64 -32.07 -14.01 23.22
C GLN A 64 -31.55 -13.06 22.12
N MET A 65 -31.70 -13.41 20.85
CA MET A 65 -31.28 -12.55 19.72
C MET A 65 -32.05 -11.22 19.70
N THR A 66 -33.35 -11.24 20.02
CA THR A 66 -34.14 -10.00 20.12
C THR A 66 -33.70 -9.13 21.29
N GLU A 67 -33.38 -9.73 22.44
CA GLU A 67 -32.89 -9.02 23.63
C GLU A 67 -31.50 -8.42 23.37
N GLU A 68 -30.58 -9.16 22.76
CA GLU A 68 -29.25 -8.66 22.36
C GLU A 68 -29.33 -7.51 21.35
N SER A 69 -30.24 -7.60 20.38
CA SER A 69 -30.46 -6.54 19.40
C SER A 69 -31.04 -5.29 20.06
N LEU A 70 -31.99 -5.45 21.01
CA LEU A 70 -32.55 -4.35 21.79
C LEU A 70 -31.49 -3.65 22.63
N LEU A 71 -30.60 -4.43 23.26
CA LEU A 71 -29.49 -3.92 24.05
C LEU A 71 -28.47 -3.17 23.16
N SER A 72 -28.12 -3.74 22.01
CA SER A 72 -27.15 -3.18 21.06
C SER A 72 -27.63 -1.88 20.42
N GLY A 73 -28.93 -1.75 20.14
CA GLY A 73 -29.57 -0.55 19.60
C GLY A 73 -29.97 0.50 20.65
N LYS A 74 -29.70 0.26 21.95
CA LYS A 74 -30.23 1.08 23.07
C LYS A 74 -31.74 1.33 22.94
N GLY A 75 -32.51 0.27 22.69
CA GLY A 75 -33.97 0.29 22.56
C GLY A 75 -34.51 0.65 21.17
N VAL A 76 -33.67 0.73 20.14
CA VAL A 76 -34.08 0.84 18.73
C VAL A 76 -33.84 -0.52 18.07
N MET A 77 -34.87 -1.07 17.44
CA MET A 77 -34.83 -2.33 16.70
C MET A 77 -35.04 -2.05 15.23
N PHE A 78 -33.94 -2.07 14.48
CA PHE A 78 -33.98 -1.95 13.03
C PHE A 78 -33.14 -3.07 12.43
N HIS A 79 -33.80 -3.91 11.63
CA HIS A 79 -33.21 -5.04 10.94
C HIS A 79 -33.88 -5.15 9.55
N ARG A 80 -33.07 -5.09 8.49
CA ARG A 80 -33.54 -5.22 7.10
C ARG A 80 -32.56 -6.04 6.27
N ILE A 81 -33.08 -6.86 5.37
CA ILE A 81 -32.29 -7.52 4.33
C ILE A 81 -32.43 -6.70 3.06
N LEU A 82 -31.31 -6.23 2.52
CA LEU A 82 -31.23 -5.38 1.34
C LEU A 82 -30.25 -5.98 0.32
N GLU A 83 -30.49 -5.71 -0.96
CA GLU A 83 -29.56 -6.09 -2.02
C GLU A 83 -28.43 -5.05 -2.12
N ALA A 84 -27.19 -5.52 -2.02
CA ALA A 84 -26.01 -4.66 -2.01
C ALA A 84 -25.59 -4.27 -3.43
N VAL A 85 -25.42 -2.97 -3.66
CA VAL A 85 -24.97 -2.38 -4.92
C VAL A 85 -23.70 -1.55 -4.66
N PRO A 86 -22.63 -1.69 -5.46
CA PRO A 86 -21.44 -0.87 -5.29
C PRO A 86 -21.69 0.57 -5.79
N TYR A 87 -21.19 1.56 -5.06
CA TYR A 87 -21.13 2.95 -5.53
C TYR A 87 -19.74 3.55 -5.33
N GLN A 88 -19.43 4.62 -6.06
CA GLN A 88 -18.16 5.31 -5.93
C GLN A 88 -18.21 6.27 -4.74
N GLY A 89 -17.69 5.82 -3.59
CA GLY A 89 -17.60 6.57 -2.35
C GLY A 89 -16.25 6.41 -1.64
N SER A 90 -15.95 7.32 -0.72
CA SER A 90 -14.78 7.24 0.16
C SER A 90 -15.20 6.86 1.58
N GLY A 91 -14.39 6.07 2.27
CA GLY A 91 -14.66 5.64 3.64
C GLY A 91 -15.67 4.49 3.74
N ASP A 92 -16.46 4.48 4.80
CA ASP A 92 -17.38 3.41 5.22
C ASP A 92 -18.84 3.89 5.32
N LYS A 93 -19.19 4.97 4.63
CA LYS A 93 -20.53 5.55 4.70
C LYS A 93 -21.42 4.93 3.62
N ILE A 94 -22.50 4.29 4.03
CA ILE A 94 -23.45 3.63 3.11
C ILE A 94 -24.64 4.54 2.78
N LYS A 95 -25.35 4.24 1.70
CA LYS A 95 -26.65 4.87 1.43
C LYS A 95 -27.77 3.88 1.60
N LEU A 96 -28.81 4.33 2.31
CA LEU A 96 -29.98 3.52 2.64
C LEU A 96 -31.23 4.05 1.95
N PRO A 97 -32.29 3.23 1.83
CA PRO A 97 -33.59 3.68 1.33
C PRO A 97 -34.25 4.71 2.23
N SER A 98 -35.12 5.53 1.64
CA SER A 98 -35.89 6.55 2.35
C SER A 98 -36.83 5.95 3.41
N THR A 99 -37.37 4.75 3.16
CA THR A 99 -38.21 4.03 4.12
C THR A 99 -37.47 3.70 5.43
N CYS A 100 -36.17 3.39 5.35
CA CYS A 100 -35.35 3.10 6.53
C CYS A 100 -35.21 4.33 7.43
N PHE A 101 -35.16 5.53 6.84
CA PHE A 101 -35.11 6.77 7.61
C PHE A 101 -36.38 6.97 8.44
N THR A 102 -37.56 6.78 7.84
CA THR A 102 -38.84 6.94 8.52
C THR A 102 -38.96 5.98 9.71
N GLU A 103 -38.59 4.71 9.52
CA GLU A 103 -38.64 3.69 10.58
C GLU A 103 -37.66 4.00 11.73
N LEU A 104 -36.44 4.45 11.42
CA LEU A 104 -35.45 4.85 12.43
C LEU A 104 -35.86 6.14 13.17
N SER A 105 -36.49 7.07 12.46
CA SER A 105 -37.01 8.32 13.03
C SER A 105 -38.17 8.05 13.99
N ASP A 106 -39.10 7.18 13.61
CA ASP A 106 -40.24 6.79 14.46
C ASP A 106 -39.79 6.13 15.77
N GLN A 107 -38.65 5.43 15.75
CA GLN A 107 -38.04 4.81 16.93
C GLN A 107 -37.10 5.74 17.72
N GLY A 108 -37.00 7.01 17.34
CA GLY A 108 -36.16 8.01 18.03
C GLY A 108 -34.66 7.76 17.92
N ALA A 109 -34.19 7.19 16.81
CA ALA A 109 -32.76 6.95 16.59
C ALA A 109 -31.97 8.27 16.42
N LEU A 110 -32.60 9.28 15.82
CA LEU A 110 -31.99 10.59 15.52
C LEU A 110 -31.54 11.33 16.80
N ASP A 111 -32.35 11.26 17.86
CA ASP A 111 -32.09 11.94 19.12
C ASP A 111 -30.92 11.32 19.91
N LYS A 112 -30.49 10.12 19.51
CA LYS A 112 -29.43 9.38 20.20
C LYS A 112 -28.04 9.71 19.63
N GLY A 113 -27.93 10.54 18.59
CA GLY A 113 -26.66 10.92 17.95
C GLY A 113 -26.36 10.13 16.66
N PRO A 114 -25.08 9.94 16.28
CA PRO A 114 -24.72 9.31 15.02
C PRO A 114 -25.23 7.86 14.91
N MET A 115 -25.68 7.50 13.71
CA MET A 115 -26.25 6.20 13.39
C MET A 115 -25.21 5.27 12.78
N TYR A 116 -25.12 4.06 13.32
CA TYR A 116 -24.23 3.01 12.83
C TYR A 116 -25.03 1.75 12.51
N PHE A 117 -24.55 1.02 11.52
CA PHE A 117 -25.17 -0.20 11.04
C PHE A 117 -24.14 -1.33 11.03
N ARG A 118 -24.53 -2.48 11.57
CA ARG A 118 -23.83 -3.74 11.38
C ARG A 118 -24.35 -4.37 10.10
N LEU A 119 -23.42 -4.73 9.22
CA LEU A 119 -23.67 -5.36 7.93
C LEU A 119 -23.16 -6.80 7.99
N SER A 120 -24.03 -7.78 7.72
CA SER A 120 -23.70 -9.21 7.68
C SER A 120 -24.12 -9.81 6.33
N LYS A 121 -23.30 -10.71 5.77
CA LYS A 121 -23.65 -11.46 4.55
C LYS A 121 -24.78 -12.45 4.84
N VAL A 122 -25.81 -12.48 3.99
CA VAL A 122 -26.86 -13.50 4.03
C VAL A 122 -26.50 -14.63 3.07
N GLU A 123 -26.01 -15.75 3.58
CA GLU A 123 -25.82 -16.96 2.77
C GLU A 123 -27.15 -17.68 2.59
N LYS A 124 -27.62 -17.78 1.33
CA LYS A 124 -28.72 -18.67 0.96
C LYS A 124 -28.23 -20.12 0.88
N GLU A 125 -27.77 -20.68 2.00
CA GLU A 125 -27.55 -22.13 2.10
C GLU A 125 -28.41 -22.70 3.23
N VAL A 126 -29.31 -23.59 2.84
CA VAL A 126 -30.11 -24.44 3.75
C VAL A 126 -29.13 -25.22 4.63
N PRO A 127 -29.24 -25.18 5.96
CA PRO A 127 -28.23 -25.78 6.83
C PRO A 127 -28.28 -27.30 6.72
N LEU A 128 -27.36 -27.87 5.95
CA LEU A 128 -26.95 -29.27 6.06
C LEU A 128 -25.57 -29.27 6.72
N HIS A 129 -25.61 -29.48 8.04
CA HIS A 129 -24.51 -29.89 8.92
C HIS A 129 -23.08 -29.70 8.38
N SER A 130 -22.37 -28.72 8.92
CA SER A 130 -20.93 -28.84 9.09
C SER A 130 -20.47 -27.99 10.28
N GLU A 131 -20.36 -28.63 11.44
CA GLU A 131 -19.42 -28.17 12.46
C GLU A 131 -18.02 -28.55 11.95
N ALA A 132 -17.28 -27.57 11.44
CA ALA A 132 -15.86 -27.71 11.18
C ALA A 132 -15.17 -26.39 11.56
N SER A 133 -14.29 -26.53 12.54
CA SER A 133 -13.37 -25.55 13.09
C SER A 133 -12.57 -24.78 12.03
N GLY A 134 -12.68 -23.47 12.09
CA GLY A 134 -11.77 -22.49 11.50
C GLY A 134 -12.31 -21.09 11.80
N GLN A 135 -11.52 -20.23 12.44
CA GLN A 135 -11.80 -18.79 12.46
C GLN A 135 -11.65 -18.25 11.03
N GLU A 136 -12.64 -18.51 10.19
CA GLU A 136 -12.80 -17.74 8.96
C GLU A 136 -13.47 -16.42 9.35
N ASN A 137 -12.88 -15.30 8.91
CA ASN A 137 -13.38 -13.95 9.19
C ASN A 137 -14.90 -13.93 9.04
N SER A 138 -15.62 -13.73 10.14
CA SER A 138 -17.05 -13.44 10.13
C SER A 138 -17.25 -12.28 9.17
N GLY A 139 -17.97 -12.50 8.07
CA GLY A 139 -18.26 -11.52 7.02
C GLY A 139 -19.19 -10.42 7.51
N GLU A 140 -18.81 -9.80 8.62
CA GLU A 140 -19.48 -8.74 9.35
C GLU A 140 -18.61 -7.50 9.30
N THR A 141 -19.18 -6.36 8.92
CA THR A 141 -18.53 -5.06 9.06
C THR A 141 -19.51 -4.04 9.61
N HIS A 142 -18.99 -2.94 10.12
CA HIS A 142 -19.77 -1.82 10.58
C HIS A 142 -19.63 -0.65 9.61
N SER A 143 -20.67 0.17 9.54
CA SER A 143 -20.70 1.31 8.63
C SER A 143 -21.57 2.43 9.18
N GLY A 144 -21.18 3.67 8.87
CA GLY A 144 -22.03 4.84 9.08
C GLY A 144 -23.00 5.05 7.92
N VAL A 145 -24.03 5.88 8.08
CA VAL A 145 -24.89 6.31 6.97
C VAL A 145 -24.45 7.67 6.42
N LEU A 146 -24.37 7.78 5.09
CA LEU A 146 -24.13 9.05 4.40
C LEU A 146 -25.46 9.80 4.17
N GLU A 147 -26.39 9.13 3.49
CA GLU A 147 -27.68 9.70 3.08
C GLU A 147 -28.72 8.60 2.83
N PHE A 148 -29.99 8.99 2.83
CA PHE A 148 -31.14 8.09 2.65
C PHE A 148 -31.78 8.23 1.25
N THR A 149 -30.96 8.05 0.21
CA THR A 149 -31.37 8.26 -1.19
C THR A 149 -31.36 6.99 -2.04
N ALA A 150 -31.03 5.83 -1.46
CA ALA A 150 -30.93 4.59 -2.24
C ALA A 150 -32.32 4.12 -2.71
N PRO A 151 -32.41 3.42 -3.85
CA PRO A 151 -33.65 2.80 -4.30
C PRO A 151 -34.20 1.80 -3.28
N GLU A 152 -35.52 1.71 -3.16
CA GLU A 152 -36.17 0.80 -2.22
C GLU A 152 -35.77 -0.66 -2.48
N GLY A 153 -35.35 -1.36 -1.43
CA GLY A 153 -34.83 -2.73 -1.49
C GLY A 153 -33.32 -2.86 -1.73
N PHE A 154 -32.63 -1.76 -2.01
CA PHE A 154 -31.18 -1.74 -2.28
C PHE A 154 -30.41 -0.94 -1.23
N VAL A 155 -29.14 -1.30 -1.05
CA VAL A 155 -28.18 -0.57 -0.22
C VAL A 155 -26.92 -0.30 -1.02
N GLU A 156 -26.52 0.97 -1.09
CA GLU A 156 -25.30 1.34 -1.81
C GLU A 156 -24.10 1.29 -0.87
N LEU A 157 -23.12 0.44 -1.21
CA LEU A 157 -21.91 0.23 -0.44
C LEU A 157 -20.68 0.87 -1.10
N PRO A 158 -19.81 1.58 -0.35
CA PRO A 158 -18.56 2.08 -0.88
C PRO A 158 -17.55 0.94 -1.11
N PRO A 159 -16.50 1.15 -1.92
CA PRO A 159 -15.54 0.10 -2.30
C PRO A 159 -14.81 -0.54 -1.10
N HIS A 160 -14.59 0.22 -0.03
CA HIS A 160 -13.99 -0.27 1.21
C HIS A 160 -14.87 -1.33 1.89
N VAL A 161 -16.13 -0.99 2.16
CA VAL A 161 -17.12 -1.87 2.78
C VAL A 161 -17.39 -3.09 1.90
N TRP A 162 -17.50 -2.89 0.58
CA TRP A 162 -17.68 -3.97 -0.38
C TRP A 162 -16.55 -5.01 -0.29
N ARG A 163 -15.30 -4.56 -0.24
CA ARG A 163 -14.13 -5.45 -0.19
C ARG A 163 -14.04 -6.22 1.12
N ASN A 164 -14.43 -5.60 2.23
CA ASN A 164 -14.42 -6.22 3.55
C ASN A 164 -15.57 -7.25 3.71
N LEU A 165 -16.75 -6.99 3.13
CA LEU A 165 -17.87 -7.94 3.13
C LEU A 165 -17.73 -9.08 2.11
N PHE A 166 -17.17 -8.78 0.93
CA PHE A 166 -17.02 -9.73 -0.17
C PHE A 166 -15.54 -9.86 -0.60
N PRO A 167 -14.71 -10.56 0.19
CA PRO A 167 -13.31 -10.82 -0.17
C PRO A 167 -13.18 -11.80 -1.35
N ALA A 168 -14.22 -12.59 -1.65
CA ALA A 168 -14.31 -13.49 -2.80
C ALA A 168 -15.31 -12.98 -3.86
N ILE A 169 -15.39 -13.66 -5.01
CA ILE A 169 -16.29 -13.28 -6.13
C ILE A 169 -17.74 -13.16 -5.58
N PRO A 170 -18.33 -11.96 -5.62
CA PRO A 170 -19.69 -11.78 -5.11
C PRO A 170 -20.69 -12.48 -6.04
N PRO A 171 -21.80 -13.02 -5.50
CA PRO A 171 -22.90 -13.50 -6.32
C PRO A 171 -23.52 -12.33 -7.12
N SER A 172 -24.25 -12.62 -8.19
CA SER A 172 -24.79 -11.55 -9.06
C SER A 172 -25.80 -10.61 -8.38
N ALA A 173 -26.32 -11.01 -7.20
CA ALA A 173 -27.22 -10.22 -6.36
C ALA A 173 -26.90 -10.53 -4.89
N PRO A 174 -25.89 -9.88 -4.28
CA PRO A 174 -25.52 -10.13 -2.90
C PRO A 174 -26.56 -9.52 -1.96
N LEU A 175 -27.15 -10.36 -1.10
CA LEU A 175 -28.04 -9.91 -0.04
C LEU A 175 -27.23 -9.70 1.24
N ILE A 176 -27.42 -8.54 1.86
CA ILE A 176 -26.84 -8.22 3.16
C ILE A 176 -27.94 -7.90 4.16
N GLU A 177 -27.69 -8.26 5.40
CA GLU A 177 -28.49 -7.89 6.55
C GLU A 177 -27.91 -6.62 7.15
N VAL A 178 -28.77 -5.62 7.34
CA VAL A 178 -28.46 -4.30 7.89
C VAL A 178 -29.16 -4.16 9.23
N CYS A 179 -28.39 -4.12 10.31
CA CYS A 179 -28.88 -3.98 11.67
C CYS A 179 -28.42 -2.66 12.30
N TYR A 180 -29.32 -1.89 12.90
CA TYR A 180 -28.93 -0.70 13.65
C TYR A 180 -28.22 -1.07 14.94
N VAL A 181 -27.05 -0.46 15.18
CA VAL A 181 -26.24 -0.72 16.38
C VAL A 181 -25.66 0.57 16.93
N ARG A 182 -25.35 0.56 18.23
CA ARG A 182 -24.64 1.65 18.91
C ARG A 182 -23.22 1.24 19.21
N LEU A 183 -22.28 1.93 18.58
CA LEU A 183 -20.87 1.71 18.83
C LEU A 183 -20.33 2.68 19.90
N PRO A 184 -19.49 2.20 20.83
CA PRO A 184 -18.74 3.08 21.72
C PRO A 184 -17.68 3.85 20.94
N LYS A 185 -17.27 5.00 21.50
CA LYS A 185 -16.14 5.77 20.98
C LYS A 185 -14.84 4.97 21.13
N GLY A 186 -14.06 4.87 20.05
CA GLY A 186 -12.77 4.21 20.08
C GLY A 186 -11.77 4.99 20.94
N VAL A 187 -10.90 4.27 21.64
CA VAL A 187 -9.80 4.85 22.44
C VAL A 187 -8.44 4.38 21.93
N TYR A 188 -8.36 3.12 21.49
CA TYR A 188 -7.13 2.53 21.00
C TYR A 188 -7.41 1.62 19.80
N ALA A 189 -6.53 1.67 18.81
CA ALA A 189 -6.54 0.81 17.64
C ALA A 189 -5.13 0.31 17.33
N LYS A 190 -4.99 -1.01 17.19
CA LYS A 190 -3.76 -1.67 16.77
C LYS A 190 -3.89 -2.08 15.31
N LEU A 191 -3.07 -1.49 14.45
CA LEU A 191 -3.10 -1.71 13.02
C LEU A 191 -1.81 -2.38 12.56
N GLN A 192 -1.93 -3.29 11.59
CA GLN A 192 -0.79 -3.95 10.96
C GLN A 192 -0.84 -3.72 9.45
N PRO A 193 0.20 -3.11 8.86
CA PRO A 193 0.30 -3.00 7.41
C PRO A 193 0.54 -4.40 6.82
N ALA A 194 -0.21 -4.72 5.77
CA ALA A 194 -0.07 -5.97 5.04
C ALA A 194 1.27 -6.05 4.27
N GLU A 195 1.80 -4.88 3.89
CA GLU A 195 3.02 -4.72 3.11
C GLU A 195 4.05 -3.87 3.88
N ARG A 196 5.33 -4.12 3.62
CA ARG A 196 6.42 -3.29 4.12
C ARG A 196 6.39 -1.93 3.41
N GLY A 197 6.71 -0.85 4.15
CA GLY A 197 6.87 0.49 3.57
C GLY A 197 5.92 1.56 4.13
N PHE A 198 4.83 1.19 4.80
CA PHE A 198 3.93 2.19 5.41
C PHE A 198 4.65 3.03 6.48
N SER A 199 5.47 2.40 7.32
CA SER A 199 6.27 3.09 8.34
C SER A 199 7.34 4.04 7.76
N ASP A 200 7.66 3.89 6.48
CA ASP A 200 8.67 4.69 5.79
C ASP A 200 8.11 6.01 5.26
N ILE A 201 6.78 6.14 5.23
CA ILE A 201 6.12 7.38 4.83
C ILE A 201 6.41 8.45 5.89
N PRO A 202 6.82 9.67 5.48
CA PRO A 202 6.92 10.81 6.41
C PRO A 202 5.57 11.04 7.09
N ASN A 203 5.56 11.35 8.38
CA ASN A 203 4.29 11.64 9.08
C ASN A 203 3.20 10.58 8.82
N HIS A 204 3.55 9.29 8.72
CA HIS A 204 2.60 8.20 8.46
C HIS A 204 1.38 8.24 9.41
N LYS A 205 1.55 8.75 10.64
CA LYS A 205 0.47 9.02 11.59
C LYS A 205 -0.56 10.03 11.07
N ALA A 206 -0.12 11.15 10.50
CA ALA A 206 -1.01 12.18 9.96
C ALA A 206 -1.76 11.68 8.72
N VAL A 207 -1.06 10.96 7.84
CA VAL A 207 -1.68 10.33 6.65
C VAL A 207 -2.77 9.35 7.07
N LEU A 208 -2.48 8.53 8.08
CA LEU A 208 -3.43 7.60 8.67
C LEU A 208 -4.62 8.32 9.31
N GLU A 209 -4.38 9.39 10.07
CA GLU A 209 -5.42 10.17 10.71
C GLU A 209 -6.36 10.82 9.68
N THR A 210 -5.82 11.39 8.60
CA THR A 210 -6.60 11.94 7.48
C THR A 210 -7.43 10.86 6.80
N CYS A 211 -6.89 9.65 6.63
CA CYS A 211 -7.64 8.51 6.11
C CYS A 211 -8.76 8.10 7.08
N LEU A 212 -8.45 7.88 8.36
CA LEU A 212 -9.41 7.46 9.38
C LEU A 212 -10.55 8.47 9.57
N ARG A 213 -10.32 9.77 9.37
CA ARG A 213 -11.40 10.79 9.37
C ARG A 213 -12.46 10.57 8.29
N GLN A 214 -12.13 9.87 7.21
CA GLN A 214 -13.11 9.52 6.17
C GLN A 214 -14.02 8.37 6.60
N HIS A 215 -13.61 7.59 7.60
CA HIS A 215 -14.36 6.47 8.16
C HIS A 215 -15.14 6.90 9.41
N ALA A 216 -16.34 6.35 9.58
CA ALA A 216 -17.19 6.53 10.75
C ALA A 216 -16.94 5.46 11.81
N THR A 217 -16.56 4.26 11.37
CA THR A 217 -16.43 3.06 12.18
C THR A 217 -15.17 2.28 11.79
N LEU A 218 -14.67 1.50 12.74
CA LEU A 218 -13.64 0.49 12.50
C LEU A 218 -14.07 -0.80 13.18
N SER A 219 -13.92 -1.91 12.47
CA SER A 219 -14.16 -3.25 13.00
C SER A 219 -12.86 -4.07 13.09
N GLN A 220 -12.76 -4.93 14.09
CA GLN A 220 -11.61 -5.83 14.25
C GLN A 220 -11.57 -6.82 13.08
N GLY A 221 -10.39 -7.04 12.51
CA GLY A 221 -10.18 -7.88 11.32
C GLY A 221 -10.37 -7.16 9.98
N GLU A 222 -10.87 -5.93 9.99
CA GLU A 222 -11.12 -5.14 8.79
C GLU A 222 -9.83 -4.66 8.11
N VAL A 223 -9.84 -4.53 6.77
CA VAL A 223 -8.71 -3.97 6.02
C VAL A 223 -9.01 -2.55 5.56
N VAL A 224 -8.32 -1.59 6.15
CA VAL A 224 -8.34 -0.16 5.80
C VAL A 224 -7.34 0.10 4.67
N THR A 225 -7.75 0.86 3.66
CA THR A 225 -6.86 1.25 2.55
C THR A 225 -6.45 2.70 2.72
N VAL A 226 -5.16 2.93 2.94
CA VAL A 226 -4.57 4.26 3.11
C VAL A 226 -3.82 4.63 1.85
N ASN A 227 -4.19 5.76 1.25
CA ASN A 227 -3.58 6.26 0.04
C ASN A 227 -2.59 7.40 0.36
N HIS A 228 -1.40 7.34 -0.23
CA HIS A 228 -0.39 8.40 -0.12
C HIS A 228 0.30 8.64 -1.47
N GLY A 229 0.00 9.76 -2.12
CA GLY A 229 0.43 10.01 -3.51
C GLY A 229 -0.14 8.95 -4.46
N GLU A 230 0.73 8.23 -5.16
CA GLU A 230 0.36 7.13 -6.07
C GLU A 230 0.29 5.76 -5.36
N LEU A 231 0.64 5.70 -4.08
CA LEU A 231 0.78 4.44 -3.34
C LEU A 231 -0.49 4.15 -2.54
N THR A 232 -0.90 2.89 -2.55
CA THR A 232 -2.02 2.38 -1.77
C THR A 232 -1.53 1.33 -0.79
N PHE A 233 -1.64 1.60 0.51
CA PHE A 233 -1.25 0.69 1.58
C PHE A 233 -2.50 0.06 2.20
N LYS A 234 -2.45 -1.24 2.46
CA LYS A 234 -3.52 -1.97 3.16
C LYS A 234 -3.10 -2.21 4.60
N LEU A 235 -3.91 -1.75 5.55
CA LEU A 235 -3.69 -1.94 6.99
C LEU A 235 -4.84 -2.76 7.55
N GLN A 236 -4.51 -3.88 8.17
CA GLN A 236 -5.45 -4.74 8.88
C GLN A 236 -5.61 -4.27 10.33
N VAL A 237 -6.85 -4.20 10.81
CA VAL A 237 -7.17 -3.90 12.19
C VAL A 237 -7.01 -5.17 13.03
N LEU A 238 -6.03 -5.21 13.93
CA LEU A 238 -5.78 -6.37 14.79
C LEU A 238 -6.59 -6.32 16.09
N GLU A 239 -6.62 -5.15 16.74
CA GLU A 239 -7.25 -4.98 18.06
C GLU A 239 -7.87 -3.59 18.17
N LEU A 240 -9.03 -3.51 18.81
CA LEU A 240 -9.75 -2.27 19.10
C LEU A 240 -10.18 -2.26 20.57
N LYS A 241 -10.20 -1.06 21.17
CA LYS A 241 -10.73 -0.83 22.53
C LYS A 241 -11.73 0.32 22.52
N PRO A 242 -12.85 0.22 23.26
CA PRO A 242 -13.16 -0.80 24.28
C PRO A 242 -13.88 -2.06 23.75
N SER A 243 -14.26 -2.12 22.48
CA SER A 243 -15.01 -3.22 21.87
C SER A 243 -14.38 -3.64 20.55
N SER A 244 -14.79 -4.78 19.99
CA SER A 244 -14.34 -5.29 18.68
C SER A 244 -14.81 -4.41 17.51
N SER A 245 -15.71 -3.46 17.74
CA SER A 245 -16.11 -2.45 16.76
C SER A 245 -16.33 -1.12 17.46
N VAL A 246 -15.77 -0.06 16.90
CA VAL A 246 -15.74 1.26 17.54
C VAL A 246 -16.07 2.37 16.55
N SER A 247 -16.56 3.49 17.08
CA SER A 247 -16.75 4.73 16.33
C SER A 247 -15.46 5.57 16.32
N VAL A 248 -15.11 6.06 15.13
CA VAL A 248 -13.96 6.95 14.85
C VAL A 248 -14.40 8.39 14.53
N LEU A 249 -15.71 8.66 14.62
CA LEU A 249 -16.24 10.01 14.40
C LEU A 249 -15.89 10.93 15.57
N GLU A 250 -15.15 12.00 15.26
CA GLU A 250 -14.79 13.07 16.21
C GLU A 250 -14.18 12.51 17.50
N THR A 251 -13.26 11.55 17.35
CA THR A 251 -12.57 10.87 18.44
C THR A 251 -11.07 10.86 18.22
N ASP A 252 -10.34 11.17 19.29
CA ASP A 252 -8.89 11.00 19.36
C ASP A 252 -8.60 9.55 19.74
N ILE A 253 -8.28 8.74 18.73
CA ILE A 253 -7.92 7.33 18.92
C ILE A 253 -6.40 7.21 18.94
N GLU A 254 -5.87 6.54 19.97
CA GLU A 254 -4.46 6.15 19.99
C GLU A 254 -4.22 5.01 19.01
N VAL A 255 -3.39 5.25 17.99
CA VAL A 255 -3.08 4.24 16.97
C VAL A 255 -1.66 3.70 17.14
N ASP A 256 -1.58 2.38 17.28
CA ASP A 256 -0.32 1.64 17.36
C ASP A 256 -0.12 0.83 16.08
N ILE A 257 1.02 1.04 15.41
CA ILE A 257 1.34 0.41 14.12
C ILE A 257 2.40 -0.66 14.38
N VAL A 258 2.01 -1.92 14.17
CA VAL A 258 2.91 -3.07 14.31
C VAL A 258 3.68 -3.29 13.01
N GLY A 259 4.89 -3.86 13.08
CA GLY A 259 5.60 -4.31 11.88
C GLY A 259 4.81 -5.39 11.11
N SER A 260 4.98 -5.43 9.79
CA SER A 260 4.40 -6.48 8.95
C SER A 260 5.09 -7.82 9.21
N ASP A 261 4.34 -8.86 9.58
CA ASP A 261 4.89 -10.21 9.83
C ASP A 261 5.11 -11.02 8.54
N SER A 262 4.57 -10.59 7.40
CA SER A 262 4.62 -11.32 6.15
C SER A 262 5.89 -11.01 5.34
N THR A 263 6.73 -12.03 5.16
CA THR A 263 7.65 -12.17 4.02
C THR A 263 6.85 -12.58 2.77
N SER A 264 5.81 -11.83 2.40
CA SER A 264 5.03 -12.17 1.21
C SER A 264 5.75 -11.64 -0.03
N GLU A 265 6.36 -12.55 -0.79
CA GLU A 265 7.14 -12.29 -2.00
C GLU A 265 6.31 -11.88 -3.23
N ARG A 266 5.06 -11.42 -3.08
CA ARG A 266 4.20 -11.18 -4.25
C ARG A 266 3.26 -10.01 -4.07
N THR A 267 3.71 -8.85 -4.52
CA THR A 267 2.95 -7.94 -5.39
C THR A 267 3.90 -6.95 -6.05
N ASP A 268 3.54 -6.47 -7.24
CA ASP A 268 4.26 -5.48 -8.07
C ASP A 268 4.39 -4.08 -7.42
N GLN A 269 4.39 -3.99 -6.09
CA GLN A 269 4.47 -2.75 -5.34
C GLN A 269 5.90 -2.49 -4.88
N HIS A 270 6.31 -1.24 -5.06
CA HIS A 270 7.65 -0.78 -4.78
C HIS A 270 7.95 -0.86 -3.28
N VAL A 271 8.87 -1.74 -2.87
CA VAL A 271 9.34 -1.84 -1.48
C VAL A 271 10.68 -1.11 -1.37
N LEU A 272 10.81 -0.18 -0.42
CA LEU A 272 12.07 0.50 -0.11
C LEU A 272 12.93 -0.33 0.84
N LEU A 273 13.99 -0.92 0.31
CA LEU A 273 14.96 -1.66 1.12
C LEU A 273 15.88 -0.69 1.87
N PRO A 274 16.04 -0.81 3.20
CA PRO A 274 16.99 0.01 3.94
C PRO A 274 18.42 -0.30 3.49
N LEU A 275 19.21 0.74 3.24
CA LEU A 275 20.62 0.68 2.89
C LEU A 275 21.40 1.52 3.90
N GLU A 276 22.30 0.88 4.65
CA GLU A 276 23.15 1.57 5.60
C GLU A 276 24.37 2.17 4.91
N LEU A 277 24.78 3.37 5.35
CA LEU A 277 25.98 4.03 4.85
C LEU A 277 27.22 3.15 5.09
N GLY A 278 27.99 2.91 4.04
CA GLY A 278 29.21 2.10 4.03
C GLY A 278 28.98 0.60 3.83
N LYS A 279 27.74 0.11 3.90
CA LYS A 279 27.42 -1.30 3.61
C LYS A 279 27.12 -1.48 2.11
N THR A 280 27.46 -2.67 1.61
CA THR A 280 27.18 -3.08 0.24
C THR A 280 26.07 -4.11 0.27
N GLU A 281 25.00 -3.84 -0.47
CA GLU A 281 23.86 -4.74 -0.63
C GLU A 281 23.84 -5.31 -2.04
N SER A 282 23.53 -6.61 -2.17
CA SER A 282 23.36 -7.27 -3.47
C SER A 282 21.88 -7.38 -3.81
N GLY A 283 21.53 -7.11 -5.06
CA GLY A 283 20.18 -7.23 -5.59
C GLY A 283 20.16 -7.71 -7.03
N TYR A 284 18.97 -7.97 -7.54
CA TYR A 284 18.74 -8.24 -8.96
C TYR A 284 17.56 -7.41 -9.46
N VAL A 285 17.58 -7.06 -10.75
CA VAL A 285 16.49 -6.35 -11.41
C VAL A 285 16.24 -6.93 -12.80
N GLU A 286 14.98 -7.15 -13.13
CA GLU A 286 14.54 -7.59 -14.46
C GLU A 286 14.29 -6.40 -15.39
N GLU A 287 14.31 -6.64 -16.70
CA GLU A 287 14.04 -5.61 -17.71
C GLU A 287 12.66 -4.96 -17.50
N GLY A 288 12.64 -3.63 -17.44
CA GLY A 288 11.44 -2.83 -17.22
C GLY A 288 10.99 -2.73 -15.77
N LYS A 289 11.66 -3.38 -14.81
CA LYS A 289 11.34 -3.32 -13.39
C LYS A 289 12.29 -2.42 -12.61
N TYR A 290 11.87 -2.04 -11.41
CA TYR A 290 12.63 -1.23 -10.47
C TYR A 290 12.90 -1.99 -9.17
N ALA A 291 14.11 -1.85 -8.64
CA ALA A 291 14.46 -2.20 -7.26
C ALA A 291 14.75 -0.90 -6.49
N TYR A 292 14.12 -0.71 -5.33
CA TYR A 292 14.24 0.54 -4.58
C TYR A 292 14.95 0.36 -3.25
N TYR A 293 15.79 1.32 -2.91
CA TYR A 293 16.55 1.39 -1.67
C TYR A 293 16.35 2.75 -1.01
N LYS A 294 16.55 2.84 0.30
CA LYS A 294 16.52 4.11 1.06
C LYS A 294 17.71 4.20 1.99
N PHE A 295 18.23 5.41 2.18
CA PHE A 295 19.25 5.70 3.19
C PHE A 295 18.97 7.05 3.84
N SER A 296 19.35 7.21 5.11
CA SER A 296 19.19 8.46 5.86
C SER A 296 20.51 9.21 5.94
N VAL A 297 20.44 10.53 5.76
CA VAL A 297 21.55 11.46 5.96
C VAL A 297 21.21 12.33 7.17
N ASP A 298 21.97 12.15 8.24
CA ASP A 298 21.81 12.92 9.48
C ASP A 298 22.33 14.35 9.32
N LYS A 299 21.97 15.22 10.29
CA LYS A 299 22.42 16.61 10.31
C LYS A 299 23.95 16.72 10.38
N ASP A 300 24.60 15.86 11.16
CA ASP A 300 26.07 15.88 11.27
C ASP A 300 26.74 15.58 9.91
N ILE A 301 26.19 14.62 9.14
CA ILE A 301 26.68 14.28 7.80
C ILE A 301 26.36 15.41 6.81
N SER A 302 25.16 15.97 6.89
CA SER A 302 24.73 17.13 6.10
C SER A 302 25.64 18.34 6.32
N ASP A 303 26.06 18.60 7.56
CA ASP A 303 26.92 19.70 7.95
C ASP A 303 28.36 19.47 7.47
N ILE A 304 28.88 18.24 7.55
CA ILE A 304 30.20 17.87 7.00
C ILE A 304 30.22 18.06 5.47
N VAL A 305 29.16 17.66 4.77
CA VAL A 305 29.05 17.82 3.31
C VAL A 305 28.88 19.29 2.91
N ALA A 306 28.18 20.09 3.72
CA ALA A 306 28.02 21.53 3.50
C ALA A 306 29.33 22.32 3.60
N CYS A 307 30.32 21.81 4.36
CA CYS A 307 31.65 22.37 4.47
C CYS A 307 32.61 21.98 3.31
N GLU A 308 32.13 21.33 2.24
CA GLU A 308 32.92 20.78 1.12
C GLU A 308 33.97 19.71 1.49
N ASP A 309 33.99 19.26 2.75
CA ASP A 309 34.98 18.31 3.27
C ASP A 309 34.66 16.85 2.93
N ALA A 310 33.40 16.53 2.60
CA ALA A 310 33.00 15.19 2.19
C ALA A 310 31.93 15.18 1.09
N ARG A 311 31.89 14.10 0.30
CA ARG A 311 30.87 13.87 -0.73
C ARG A 311 30.21 12.51 -0.54
N ILE A 312 28.89 12.47 -0.72
CA ILE A 312 28.14 11.20 -0.70
C ILE A 312 28.20 10.59 -2.11
N MET A 313 28.72 9.36 -2.20
CA MET A 313 28.80 8.59 -3.43
C MET A 313 27.90 7.38 -3.38
N VAL A 314 26.98 7.30 -4.34
CA VAL A 314 26.19 6.09 -4.60
C VAL A 314 26.89 5.30 -5.69
N LYS A 315 27.38 4.10 -5.35
CA LYS A 315 28.05 3.19 -6.28
C LYS A 315 27.14 2.02 -6.60
N LEU A 316 27.01 1.72 -7.89
CA LEU A 316 26.29 0.57 -8.41
C LEU A 316 27.23 -0.24 -9.29
N GLU A 317 27.58 -1.45 -8.89
CA GLU A 317 28.39 -2.38 -9.66
C GLU A 317 27.48 -3.44 -10.25
N THR A 318 27.51 -3.63 -11.57
CA THR A 318 26.71 -4.67 -12.25
C THR A 318 27.61 -5.82 -12.67
N ASP A 319 27.14 -7.06 -12.46
CA ASP A 319 27.83 -8.24 -12.97
C ASP A 319 27.75 -8.25 -14.51
N SER A 320 28.82 -8.68 -15.17
CA SER A 320 29.05 -8.55 -16.62
C SER A 320 28.16 -9.43 -17.52
N ASP A 321 26.99 -9.85 -17.06
CA ASP A 321 26.09 -10.84 -17.70
C ASP A 321 25.19 -10.25 -18.82
N GLY A 322 25.66 -9.20 -19.50
CA GLY A 322 24.97 -8.61 -20.66
C GLY A 322 23.70 -7.80 -20.35
N GLY A 323 23.31 -7.73 -19.09
CA GLY A 323 22.25 -6.84 -18.63
C GLY A 323 22.76 -5.42 -18.33
N ASP A 324 21.89 -4.43 -18.46
CA ASP A 324 22.20 -3.03 -18.24
C ASP A 324 21.14 -2.39 -17.33
N THR A 325 21.61 -1.58 -16.38
CA THR A 325 20.78 -0.90 -15.39
C THR A 325 20.88 0.61 -15.52
N ASP A 326 19.93 1.33 -14.95
CA ASP A 326 19.99 2.78 -14.71
C ASP A 326 19.83 3.07 -13.22
N LEU A 327 20.45 4.14 -12.74
CA LEU A 327 20.42 4.55 -11.35
C LEU A 327 19.70 5.90 -11.23
N TYR A 328 18.72 5.99 -10.36
CA TYR A 328 17.96 7.20 -10.03
C TYR A 328 18.02 7.45 -8.53
N VAL A 329 18.23 8.69 -8.11
CA VAL A 329 18.27 9.08 -6.69
C VAL A 329 17.40 10.30 -6.48
N SER A 330 16.68 10.36 -5.37
CA SER A 330 15.88 11.53 -4.99
C SER A 330 15.80 11.67 -3.49
N LYS A 331 15.67 12.92 -3.05
CA LYS A 331 15.27 13.22 -1.70
C LYS A 331 13.75 13.07 -1.52
N HIS A 332 13.35 12.70 -0.31
CA HIS A 332 12.00 12.88 0.18
C HIS A 332 11.48 14.31 -0.14
N PRO A 333 10.31 14.49 -0.82
CA PRO A 333 9.13 13.62 -0.78
C PRO A 333 9.02 12.51 -1.84
N ILE A 334 9.95 12.43 -2.79
CA ILE A 334 9.92 11.41 -3.85
C ILE A 334 10.40 10.08 -3.26
N MET A 335 9.45 9.20 -2.93
CA MET A 335 9.77 7.90 -2.32
C MET A 335 10.28 6.89 -3.36
N PHE A 336 9.78 6.95 -4.58
CA PHE A 336 10.07 6.00 -5.66
C PHE A 336 10.61 6.72 -6.89
N PRO A 337 11.91 7.06 -6.89
CA PRO A 337 12.51 7.76 -8.02
C PRO A 337 12.47 6.89 -9.27
N ASN A 338 11.88 7.42 -10.33
CA ASN A 338 11.71 6.72 -11.61
C ASN A 338 12.36 7.52 -12.75
N GLN A 339 12.22 7.01 -13.98
CA GLN A 339 12.83 7.63 -15.16
C GLN A 339 12.39 9.10 -15.36
N HIS A 340 11.22 9.48 -14.86
CA HIS A 340 10.64 10.80 -15.06
C HIS A 340 10.72 11.68 -13.81
N GLN A 341 10.56 11.10 -12.62
CA GLN A 341 10.60 11.78 -11.33
C GLN A 341 11.87 11.40 -10.58
N HIS A 342 12.93 12.19 -10.72
CA HIS A 342 14.14 12.07 -9.93
C HIS A 342 14.92 13.39 -9.82
N GLU A 343 15.84 13.48 -8.84
CA GLU A 343 16.76 14.62 -8.68
C GLU A 343 18.14 14.34 -9.29
N TRP A 344 18.63 13.10 -9.18
CA TRP A 344 19.90 12.68 -9.77
C TRP A 344 19.76 11.36 -10.52
N SER A 345 20.53 11.19 -11.59
CA SER A 345 20.53 9.95 -12.38
C SER A 345 21.88 9.63 -13.00
N SER A 346 22.20 8.34 -13.18
CA SER A 346 23.30 7.87 -14.02
C SER A 346 22.81 6.78 -14.98
N HIS A 347 23.21 6.90 -16.24
CA HIS A 347 22.83 6.02 -17.36
C HIS A 347 24.03 5.31 -17.99
N ASP A 348 25.21 5.42 -17.38
CA ASP A 348 26.46 4.87 -17.92
C ASP A 348 26.35 3.35 -18.06
N MET A 349 27.04 2.72 -19.02
CA MET A 349 27.01 1.25 -19.13
C MET A 349 27.95 0.62 -18.09
N GLY A 350 27.48 -0.42 -17.39
CA GLY A 350 28.26 -1.11 -16.37
C GLY A 350 28.23 -0.42 -15.00
N SER A 351 29.39 -0.36 -14.33
CA SER A 351 29.52 0.24 -13.00
C SER A 351 29.28 1.75 -13.02
N LYS A 352 28.38 2.21 -12.14
CA LYS A 352 27.96 3.61 -12.05
C LYS A 352 28.39 4.20 -10.71
N VAL A 353 28.90 5.42 -10.75
CA VAL A 353 29.22 6.19 -9.55
C VAL A 353 28.50 7.53 -9.67
N LEU A 354 27.55 7.75 -8.78
CA LEU A 354 26.79 8.98 -8.72
C LEU A 354 27.19 9.76 -7.47
N ILE A 355 27.72 10.97 -7.68
CA ILE A 355 28.17 11.85 -6.61
C ILE A 355 27.03 12.83 -6.33
N LEU A 356 26.47 12.76 -5.12
CA LEU A 356 25.48 13.71 -4.66
C LEU A 356 26.21 14.99 -4.21
N GLY A 357 25.70 16.17 -4.61
CA GLY A 357 26.17 17.47 -4.12
C GLY A 357 27.29 18.17 -4.91
N SER A 358 27.35 18.07 -6.24
CA SER A 358 28.33 18.87 -7.02
C SER A 358 27.73 20.14 -7.64
N LYS A 359 28.34 21.29 -7.29
CA LYS A 359 28.13 22.66 -7.80
C LYS A 359 26.79 23.30 -7.40
N ASP A 360 26.84 24.07 -6.31
CA ASP A 360 25.87 25.12 -5.92
C ASP A 360 24.70 24.78 -4.96
N SER A 361 24.61 23.57 -4.38
CA SER A 361 23.64 23.32 -3.28
C SER A 361 24.16 22.31 -2.26
N SER A 362 24.11 22.68 -0.97
CA SER A 362 24.33 21.74 0.13
C SER A 362 23.28 20.63 0.09
N ILE A 363 23.67 19.41 0.47
CA ILE A 363 22.77 18.25 0.59
C ILE A 363 22.03 18.39 1.92
N PRO A 364 20.72 18.65 1.95
CA PRO A 364 20.04 18.85 3.21
C PRO A 364 19.76 17.51 3.90
N ALA A 365 19.92 17.43 5.22
CA ALA A 365 19.59 16.25 6.02
C ALA A 365 18.17 15.69 5.71
N GLY A 366 18.03 14.37 5.75
CA GLY A 366 16.77 13.69 5.45
C GLY A 366 16.94 12.30 4.85
N VAL A 367 15.82 11.69 4.46
CA VAL A 367 15.78 10.38 3.82
C VAL A 367 15.90 10.55 2.31
N TYR A 368 16.78 9.74 1.71
CA TYR A 368 17.01 9.64 0.29
C TYR A 368 16.58 8.28 -0.19
N SER A 369 15.94 8.24 -1.35
CA SER A 369 15.53 7.03 -2.04
C SER A 369 16.37 6.83 -3.30
N ILE A 370 16.64 5.58 -3.62
CA ILE A 370 17.39 5.14 -4.79
C ILE A 370 16.51 4.16 -5.57
N GLY A 371 16.40 4.34 -6.88
CA GLY A 371 15.75 3.44 -7.82
C GLY A 371 16.77 2.87 -8.78
N VAL A 372 16.94 1.55 -8.76
CA VAL A 372 17.73 0.80 -9.73
C VAL A 372 16.77 0.22 -10.76
N PHE A 373 16.90 0.66 -12.01
CA PHE A 373 16.03 0.24 -13.12
C PHE A 373 16.73 -0.77 -14.02
N GLY A 374 16.06 -1.86 -14.38
CA GLY A 374 16.57 -2.79 -15.38
C GLY A 374 16.29 -2.27 -16.78
N PHE A 375 17.29 -1.69 -17.45
CA PHE A 375 17.12 -1.11 -18.79
C PHE A 375 17.09 -2.19 -19.88
N LYS A 376 17.92 -3.22 -19.76
CA LYS A 376 17.98 -4.33 -20.72
C LYS A 376 18.44 -5.61 -20.03
N GLY A 377 17.72 -6.70 -20.23
CA GLY A 377 18.03 -7.99 -19.62
C GLY A 377 17.90 -8.01 -18.09
N THR A 378 18.17 -9.16 -17.49
CA THR A 378 18.21 -9.32 -16.03
C THR A 378 19.62 -9.07 -15.53
N SER A 379 19.77 -8.13 -14.61
CA SER A 379 21.08 -7.74 -14.06
C SER A 379 21.14 -7.99 -12.56
N ASN A 380 22.17 -8.73 -12.14
CA ASN A 380 22.61 -8.73 -10.76
C ASN A 380 23.50 -7.51 -10.51
N PHE A 381 23.31 -6.87 -9.36
CA PHE A 381 24.07 -5.68 -9.01
C PHE A 381 24.41 -5.66 -7.52
N LYS A 382 25.44 -4.87 -7.20
CA LYS A 382 25.82 -4.50 -5.83
C LYS A 382 25.73 -3.00 -5.70
N ILE A 383 24.96 -2.54 -4.72
CA ILE A 383 24.77 -1.13 -4.42
C ILE A 383 25.41 -0.78 -3.08
N SER A 384 26.09 0.35 -3.03
CA SER A 384 26.63 0.90 -1.77
C SER A 384 26.54 2.42 -1.77
N VAL A 385 26.35 3.00 -0.60
CA VAL A 385 26.42 4.46 -0.40
C VAL A 385 27.57 4.73 0.56
N ALA A 386 28.57 5.49 0.12
CA ALA A 386 29.74 5.81 0.91
C ALA A 386 29.92 7.33 1.03
N ILE A 387 30.39 7.78 2.20
CA ILE A 387 30.85 9.14 2.40
C ILE A 387 32.36 9.14 2.16
N GLN A 388 32.83 9.97 1.22
CA GLN A 388 34.25 10.13 0.98
C GLN A 388 34.70 11.50 1.46
N ASP A 389 35.57 11.49 2.47
CA ASP A 389 36.26 12.68 2.95
C ASP A 389 37.38 13.05 1.98
N ASN A 390 37.47 14.34 1.61
CA ASN A 390 38.58 14.85 0.82
C ASN A 390 39.93 14.70 1.54
N ASN A 391 39.91 14.60 2.88
CA ASN A 391 41.11 14.62 3.72
C ASN A 391 41.83 13.27 3.87
N ASN A 392 41.30 12.16 3.32
CA ASN A 392 41.92 10.85 3.48
C ASN A 392 42.43 10.24 2.15
N SER A 393 43.35 10.95 1.50
CA SER A 393 44.18 10.39 0.42
C SER A 393 45.68 10.61 0.67
N MET A 394 46.22 9.95 1.70
CA MET A 394 47.63 9.54 1.75
C MET A 394 47.69 8.03 2.01
N CYS A 395 48.38 7.31 1.10
CA CYS A 395 48.50 5.84 0.96
C CYS A 395 47.20 5.13 0.53
N GLU A 396 47.02 4.62 -0.69
CA GLU A 396 47.97 4.04 -1.64
C GLU A 396 47.76 4.66 -3.04
N ARG A 397 48.76 5.42 -3.50
CA ARG A 397 48.89 5.68 -4.94
C ARG A 397 49.38 4.40 -5.58
N ALA A 398 48.49 3.68 -6.26
CA ALA A 398 48.90 2.99 -7.47
C ALA A 398 49.67 4.01 -8.32
N ALA A 399 50.93 3.70 -8.64
CA ALA A 399 51.92 4.59 -9.21
C ALA A 399 51.43 5.29 -10.48
N SER A 400 50.74 6.41 -10.29
CA SER A 400 50.55 7.45 -11.28
C SER A 400 51.53 8.54 -10.88
N SER A 401 52.62 8.63 -11.64
CA SER A 401 53.65 9.63 -11.50
C SER A 401 53.04 11.04 -11.54
N SER A 402 52.77 11.60 -10.36
CA SER A 402 52.77 13.04 -10.15
C SER A 402 54.20 13.48 -10.39
N SER A 403 54.50 13.84 -11.64
CA SER A 403 55.73 14.54 -11.94
C SER A 403 55.62 15.87 -11.20
N THR A 404 56.48 16.06 -10.19
CA THR A 404 57.15 17.35 -10.01
C THR A 404 57.32 17.96 -11.39
N VAL A 405 56.76 19.15 -11.63
CA VAL A 405 56.96 19.83 -12.91
C VAL A 405 58.46 20.05 -13.03
N ASP A 406 59.12 19.10 -13.65
CA ASP A 406 60.51 19.16 -14.03
C ASP A 406 60.56 20.40 -14.91
N ALA A 407 61.44 21.35 -14.60
CA ALA A 407 61.57 22.62 -15.32
C ALA A 407 61.91 22.45 -16.82
N ASN A 408 61.98 21.20 -17.30
CA ASN A 408 62.24 20.75 -18.64
C ASN A 408 61.16 19.77 -19.16
N SER A 409 59.87 20.07 -18.96
CA SER A 409 58.76 19.31 -19.58
C SER A 409 58.04 20.17 -20.63
N VAL A 410 57.73 19.56 -21.77
CA VAL A 410 57.09 20.20 -22.94
C VAL A 410 55.79 19.46 -23.23
N GLU A 411 54.75 20.22 -23.56
CA GLU A 411 53.45 19.68 -23.94
C GLU A 411 53.51 19.04 -25.34
N CYS A 412 53.07 17.78 -25.43
CA CYS A 412 52.95 17.08 -26.71
C CYS A 412 51.82 17.67 -27.55
N ARG A 413 52.11 18.01 -28.80
CA ARG A 413 51.14 18.62 -29.74
C ARG A 413 49.94 17.74 -30.11
N ASN A 414 50.03 16.42 -29.87
CA ASN A 414 49.01 15.45 -30.26
C ASN A 414 48.16 14.95 -29.08
N CYS A 415 48.76 14.69 -27.92
CA CYS A 415 48.02 14.21 -26.74
C CYS A 415 47.87 15.25 -25.62
N HIS A 416 48.46 16.44 -25.76
CA HIS A 416 48.43 17.51 -24.75
C HIS A 416 48.97 17.09 -23.37
N HIS A 417 49.72 15.98 -23.29
CA HIS A 417 50.39 15.57 -22.06
C HIS A 417 51.76 16.25 -21.95
N TYR A 418 52.15 16.60 -20.73
CA TYR A 418 53.47 17.17 -20.43
C TYR A 418 54.50 16.05 -20.31
N ILE A 419 55.57 16.16 -21.10
CA ILE A 419 56.58 15.10 -21.25
C ILE A 419 57.96 15.73 -21.14
N PRO A 420 58.93 15.09 -20.47
CA PRO A 420 60.28 15.63 -20.39
C PRO A 420 60.87 15.93 -21.78
N SER A 421 61.49 17.11 -21.95
CA SER A 421 62.05 17.62 -23.21
C SER A 421 63.04 16.64 -23.86
N ARG A 422 63.71 15.81 -23.06
CA ARG A 422 64.64 14.77 -23.51
C ARG A 422 63.96 13.62 -24.28
N THR A 423 62.69 13.35 -24.02
CA THR A 423 61.94 12.22 -24.58
C THR A 423 60.77 12.62 -25.48
N ILE A 424 60.51 13.93 -25.61
CA ILE A 424 59.37 14.47 -26.38
C ILE A 424 59.39 14.01 -27.84
N ALA A 425 60.54 14.02 -28.51
CA ALA A 425 60.63 13.63 -29.92
C ALA A 425 60.25 12.15 -30.16
N LEU A 426 60.66 11.25 -29.26
CA LEU A 426 60.29 9.84 -29.33
C LEU A 426 58.81 9.63 -29.00
N HIS A 427 58.31 10.36 -27.99
CA HIS A 427 56.91 10.30 -27.64
C HIS A 427 56.01 10.86 -28.73
N GLU A 428 56.29 12.02 -29.30
CA GLU A 428 55.47 12.64 -30.36
C GLU A 428 55.37 11.71 -31.58
N ALA A 429 56.47 11.09 -31.99
CA ALA A 429 56.47 10.13 -33.08
C ALA A 429 55.65 8.87 -32.77
N TYR A 430 55.68 8.37 -31.53
CA TYR A 430 54.86 7.23 -31.10
C TYR A 430 53.37 7.63 -30.97
N CYS A 431 53.11 8.76 -30.32
CA CYS A 431 51.78 9.30 -30.07
C CYS A 431 51.05 9.64 -31.37
N ALA A 432 51.69 10.29 -32.34
CA ALA A 432 51.08 10.58 -33.65
C ALA A 432 50.72 9.32 -34.45
N ARG A 433 51.46 8.23 -34.23
CA ARG A 433 51.23 6.93 -34.88
C ARG A 433 50.11 6.15 -34.22
N HIS A 434 50.00 6.15 -32.90
CA HIS A 434 49.05 5.30 -32.17
C HIS A 434 47.80 6.03 -31.69
N ASN A 435 47.84 7.36 -31.58
CA ASN A 435 46.74 8.16 -31.05
C ASN A 435 46.24 9.17 -32.09
N VAL A 436 44.94 9.45 -32.04
CA VAL A 436 44.24 10.42 -32.87
C VAL A 436 43.36 11.28 -31.99
N GLN A 437 43.42 12.59 -32.21
CA GLN A 437 42.49 13.53 -31.59
C GLN A 437 41.17 13.54 -32.34
N CYS A 438 40.07 13.50 -31.61
CA CYS A 438 38.75 13.65 -32.19
C CYS A 438 38.57 15.04 -32.80
N GLN A 439 38.10 15.09 -34.06
CA GLN A 439 37.90 16.33 -34.82
C GLN A 439 36.53 16.97 -34.60
N HIS A 440 35.66 16.37 -33.79
CA HIS A 440 34.36 16.95 -33.49
C HIS A 440 34.53 18.23 -32.67
N ASN A 441 33.81 19.29 -33.05
CA ASN A 441 33.89 20.58 -32.40
C ASN A 441 33.55 20.45 -30.91
N GLY A 442 34.46 20.88 -30.04
CA GLY A 442 34.30 20.80 -28.59
C GLY A 442 34.57 19.43 -27.93
N CYS A 443 34.96 18.39 -28.67
CA CYS A 443 35.31 17.09 -28.07
C CYS A 443 36.76 17.05 -27.58
N GLY A 444 37.74 17.24 -28.48
CA GLY A 444 39.17 17.32 -28.14
C GLY A 444 39.81 16.06 -27.53
N VAL A 445 39.04 14.97 -27.34
CA VAL A 445 39.52 13.71 -26.73
C VAL A 445 40.56 13.04 -27.63
N VAL A 446 41.63 12.55 -27.01
CA VAL A 446 42.73 11.85 -27.68
C VAL A 446 42.56 10.36 -27.40
N LEU A 447 42.36 9.58 -28.45
CA LEU A 447 42.07 8.15 -28.38
C LEU A 447 43.14 7.37 -29.12
N ARG A 448 43.33 6.11 -28.76
CA ARG A 448 44.09 5.19 -29.60
C ARG A 448 43.36 5.00 -30.92
N ARG A 449 44.07 4.85 -32.03
CA ARG A 449 43.48 4.70 -33.37
C ARG A 449 42.51 3.52 -33.46
N GLU A 450 42.80 2.43 -32.75
CA GLU A 450 41.94 1.24 -32.66
C GLU A 450 40.62 1.53 -31.93
N GLU A 451 40.66 2.38 -30.89
CA GLU A 451 39.51 2.75 -30.06
C GLU A 451 38.71 3.91 -30.66
N ALA A 452 39.35 4.74 -31.49
CA ALA A 452 38.72 5.89 -32.16
C ALA A 452 37.57 5.47 -33.09
N VAL A 453 37.59 4.25 -33.63
CA VAL A 453 36.49 3.69 -34.43
C VAL A 453 35.22 3.54 -33.60
N ASN A 454 35.35 3.31 -32.30
CA ASN A 454 34.22 3.16 -31.38
C ASN A 454 33.76 4.50 -30.80
N HIS A 455 34.37 5.64 -31.14
CA HIS A 455 34.04 6.95 -30.58
C HIS A 455 33.12 7.75 -31.49
N ILE A 456 31.90 8.04 -31.01
CA ILE A 456 30.82 8.60 -31.83
C ILE A 456 30.15 9.76 -31.07
N HIS A 457 29.64 10.74 -31.81
CA HIS A 457 28.92 11.86 -31.22
C HIS A 457 27.44 11.73 -31.54
N CYS A 458 26.59 12.14 -30.59
CA CYS A 458 25.17 12.27 -30.85
C CYS A 458 24.91 13.46 -31.78
N GLU A 459 24.14 13.27 -32.84
CA GLU A 459 23.78 14.32 -33.80
C GLU A 459 22.87 15.41 -33.20
N LYS A 460 22.10 15.08 -32.15
CA LYS A 460 21.17 16.01 -31.51
C LYS A 460 21.83 16.88 -30.43
N CYS A 461 22.69 16.29 -29.59
CA CYS A 461 23.28 17.00 -28.44
C CYS A 461 24.80 17.21 -28.52
N GLY A 462 25.47 16.62 -29.52
CA GLY A 462 26.93 16.77 -29.73
C GLY A 462 27.83 16.07 -28.70
N LYS A 463 27.25 15.38 -27.70
CA LYS A 463 27.99 14.64 -26.67
C LYS A 463 28.65 13.39 -27.26
N ALA A 464 29.83 13.05 -26.76
CA ALA A 464 30.63 11.92 -27.24
C ALA A 464 30.38 10.65 -26.42
N PHE A 465 30.29 9.50 -27.08
CA PHE A 465 29.96 8.20 -26.51
C PHE A 465 30.72 7.07 -27.21
N GLN A 466 30.75 5.89 -26.58
CA GLN A 466 31.15 4.68 -27.30
C GLN A 466 30.02 4.18 -28.22
N GLN A 467 30.38 3.49 -29.31
CA GLN A 467 29.45 2.95 -30.30
C GLN A 467 28.36 2.06 -29.69
N ARG A 468 28.66 1.36 -28.58
CA ARG A 468 27.69 0.53 -27.84
C ARG A 468 26.70 1.33 -26.98
N GLU A 469 27.08 2.53 -26.56
CA GLU A 469 26.30 3.40 -25.64
C GLU A 469 25.32 4.31 -26.40
N ILE A 470 25.63 4.65 -27.66
CA ILE A 470 24.84 5.63 -28.42
C ILE A 470 23.37 5.20 -28.60
N ALA A 471 23.10 3.89 -28.76
CA ALA A 471 21.75 3.38 -28.89
C ALA A 471 20.92 3.61 -27.61
N LYS A 472 21.53 3.37 -26.43
CA LYS A 472 20.91 3.67 -25.13
C LYS A 472 20.70 5.17 -24.96
N HIS A 473 21.71 5.99 -25.31
CA HIS A 473 21.62 7.44 -25.23
C HIS A 473 20.44 7.98 -26.05
N MET A 474 20.29 7.55 -27.30
CA MET A 474 19.18 7.98 -28.16
C MET A 474 17.81 7.57 -27.57
N LYS A 475 17.70 6.35 -27.06
CA LYS A 475 16.46 5.85 -26.43
C LYS A 475 16.11 6.60 -25.15
N VAL A 476 17.09 6.86 -24.28
CA VAL A 476 16.83 7.47 -22.97
C VAL A 476 16.60 8.98 -23.07
N PHE A 477 17.39 9.70 -23.89
CA PHE A 477 17.40 11.17 -23.87
C PHE A 477 16.56 11.80 -24.97
N HIS A 478 16.42 11.13 -26.12
CA HIS A 478 15.85 11.72 -27.34
C HIS A 478 14.59 11.03 -27.85
N GLU A 479 14.15 9.93 -27.21
CA GLU A 479 12.84 9.35 -27.45
C GLU A 479 11.76 10.23 -26.81
N PRO A 480 10.71 10.63 -27.56
CA PRO A 480 9.63 11.44 -27.01
C PRO A 480 8.86 10.70 -25.92
N LEU A 481 8.77 11.30 -24.73
CA LEU A 481 8.06 10.76 -23.58
C LEU A 481 6.69 11.41 -23.46
N HIS A 482 5.69 10.64 -23.03
CA HIS A 482 4.33 11.12 -22.81
C HIS A 482 4.10 11.36 -21.32
N CYS A 483 3.63 12.56 -20.96
CA CYS A 483 3.18 12.84 -19.60
C CYS A 483 1.69 12.53 -19.46
N SER A 484 1.26 12.12 -18.26
CA SER A 484 -0.16 11.90 -17.92
C SER A 484 -1.03 13.14 -18.09
N CYS A 485 -0.44 14.34 -18.10
CA CYS A 485 -1.13 15.59 -18.41
C CYS A 485 -1.42 15.80 -19.91
N GLY A 486 -0.90 14.93 -20.78
CA GLY A 486 -1.10 14.96 -22.24
C GLY A 486 0.03 15.61 -23.06
N VAL A 487 1.09 16.10 -22.42
CA VAL A 487 2.25 16.73 -23.08
C VAL A 487 3.28 15.68 -23.53
N ILE A 488 3.90 15.90 -24.69
CA ILE A 488 4.96 15.05 -25.25
C ILE A 488 6.26 15.85 -25.33
N LEU A 489 7.32 15.39 -24.65
CA LEU A 489 8.62 16.07 -24.57
C LEU A 489 9.78 15.07 -24.57
N GLU A 490 10.97 15.50 -25.02
CA GLU A 490 12.22 14.76 -24.79
C GLU A 490 12.63 14.84 -23.30
N LYS A 491 13.55 13.98 -22.87
CA LYS A 491 13.82 13.74 -21.43
C LYS A 491 14.19 14.99 -20.65
N GLU A 492 15.13 15.80 -21.14
CA GLU A 492 15.60 17.00 -20.42
C GLU A 492 14.44 17.99 -20.17
N ALA A 493 13.60 18.21 -21.18
CA ALA A 493 12.41 19.05 -21.07
C ALA A 493 11.30 18.40 -20.22
N MET A 494 11.16 17.08 -20.26
CA MET A 494 10.18 16.33 -19.46
C MET A 494 10.48 16.43 -17.95
N VAL A 495 11.74 16.31 -17.55
CA VAL A 495 12.15 16.46 -16.14
C VAL A 495 11.84 17.86 -15.62
N LEU A 496 12.12 18.90 -16.43
CA LEU A 496 11.76 20.28 -16.08
C LEU A 496 10.23 20.45 -15.98
N HIS A 497 9.49 19.88 -16.93
CA HIS A 497 8.03 19.93 -16.92
C HIS A 497 7.46 19.28 -15.66
N GLN A 498 7.88 18.07 -15.30
CA GLN A 498 7.33 17.36 -14.14
C GLN A 498 7.72 17.98 -12.79
N SER A 499 8.94 18.53 -12.69
CA SER A 499 9.39 19.18 -11.45
C SER A 499 8.71 20.52 -11.19
N SER A 500 8.39 21.30 -12.23
CA SER A 500 7.98 22.70 -12.07
C SER A 500 6.64 23.10 -12.71
N VAL A 501 6.23 22.47 -13.82
CA VAL A 501 5.11 22.95 -14.66
C VAL A 501 3.89 22.02 -14.60
N CYS A 502 4.09 20.72 -14.44
CA CYS A 502 3.03 19.73 -14.59
C CYS A 502 1.93 19.92 -13.52
N PRO A 503 0.65 20.05 -13.92
CA PRO A 503 -0.45 20.20 -12.97
C PRO A 503 -0.64 18.97 -12.08
N LEU A 504 -0.26 17.80 -12.58
CA LEU A 504 -0.38 16.52 -11.89
C LEU A 504 0.83 16.20 -11.01
N ARG A 505 1.84 17.08 -10.93
CA ARG A 505 3.00 16.85 -10.06
C ARG A 505 2.57 16.84 -8.61
N LEU A 506 3.15 15.95 -7.82
CA LEU A 506 2.90 15.88 -6.38
C LEU A 506 3.73 16.93 -5.65
N VAL A 507 3.07 17.68 -4.76
CA VAL A 507 3.68 18.68 -3.89
C VAL A 507 3.25 18.43 -2.45
N THR A 508 4.17 18.64 -1.51
CA THR A 508 3.82 18.69 -0.09
C THR A 508 3.18 20.04 0.19
N CYS A 509 1.90 20.03 0.58
CA CYS A 509 1.19 21.25 0.93
C CYS A 509 1.78 21.86 2.20
N ARG A 510 2.18 23.14 2.14
CA ARG A 510 2.70 23.88 3.29
C ARG A 510 1.75 24.01 4.49
N PHE A 511 0.45 23.83 4.26
CA PHE A 511 -0.59 24.07 5.27
C PHE A 511 -1.14 22.80 5.91
N CYS A 512 -1.43 21.76 5.12
CA CYS A 512 -1.90 20.47 5.68
C CYS A 512 -0.80 19.42 5.82
N GLY A 513 0.37 19.60 5.19
CA GLY A 513 1.47 18.64 5.23
C GLY A 513 1.28 17.40 4.36
N ASP A 514 0.13 17.26 3.68
CA ASP A 514 -0.15 16.14 2.79
C ASP A 514 0.51 16.29 1.42
N MET A 515 0.78 15.15 0.78
CA MET A 515 1.16 15.10 -0.63
C MET A 515 -0.07 15.15 -1.53
N VAL A 516 -0.13 16.17 -2.37
CA VAL A 516 -1.29 16.48 -3.21
C VAL A 516 -0.84 16.86 -4.62
N GLN A 517 -1.73 16.76 -5.59
CA GLN A 517 -1.45 17.32 -6.92
C GLN A 517 -1.38 18.84 -6.84
N ALA A 518 -0.39 19.43 -7.51
CA ALA A 518 -0.20 20.88 -7.52
C ALA A 518 -1.41 21.63 -8.12
N GLY A 519 -2.15 20.98 -9.02
CA GLY A 519 -3.15 21.64 -9.84
C GLY A 519 -2.49 22.62 -10.81
N ASN A 520 -3.29 23.46 -11.47
CA ASN A 520 -2.76 24.36 -12.49
C ASN A 520 -1.98 25.52 -11.86
N SER A 521 -2.64 26.64 -11.63
CA SER A 521 -2.06 27.80 -10.99
C SER A 521 -3.08 28.37 -10.04
N ALA A 522 -2.66 28.89 -8.90
CA ALA A 522 -3.58 29.51 -7.95
C ALA A 522 -4.47 30.56 -8.66
N ASN A 523 -5.78 30.49 -8.38
CA ASN A 523 -6.76 31.39 -9.00
C ASN A 523 -6.44 32.85 -8.67
N ASP A 524 -6.06 33.11 -7.41
CA ASP A 524 -5.67 34.43 -6.94
C ASP A 524 -4.28 34.85 -7.45
N ALA A 525 -4.19 36.05 -8.02
CA ALA A 525 -2.93 36.61 -8.51
C ALA A 525 -1.89 36.82 -7.39
N ARG A 526 -2.34 37.14 -6.17
CA ARG A 526 -1.47 37.29 -5.00
C ARG A 526 -0.85 35.95 -4.59
N ASP A 527 -1.62 34.88 -4.65
CA ASP A 527 -1.17 33.54 -4.27
C ASP A 527 -0.16 33.00 -5.31
N ARG A 528 -0.37 33.30 -6.60
CA ARG A 528 0.61 33.03 -7.66
C ARG A 528 1.95 33.73 -7.43
N LEU A 529 1.94 34.99 -7.01
CA LEU A 529 3.16 35.74 -6.69
C LEU A 529 3.90 35.18 -5.46
N ARG A 530 3.18 34.52 -4.55
CA ARG A 530 3.75 33.80 -3.41
C ARG A 530 4.25 32.39 -3.77
N GLY A 531 4.09 31.96 -5.02
CA GLY A 531 4.47 30.63 -5.48
C GLY A 531 3.60 29.51 -4.92
N LEU A 532 2.37 29.81 -4.50
CA LEU A 532 1.44 28.80 -4.01
C LEU A 532 0.85 28.02 -5.20
N SER A 533 0.81 26.70 -5.04
CA SER A 533 0.05 25.81 -5.92
C SER A 533 -1.47 26.03 -5.76
N GLU A 534 -2.27 25.49 -6.69
CA GLU A 534 -3.73 25.64 -6.64
C GLU A 534 -4.29 25.04 -5.35
N HIS A 535 -3.84 23.85 -4.97
CA HIS A 535 -4.23 23.22 -3.71
C HIS A 535 -3.82 24.07 -2.50
N GLU A 536 -2.58 24.59 -2.46
CA GLU A 536 -2.11 25.40 -1.33
C GLU A 536 -2.91 26.70 -1.16
N SER A 537 -3.35 27.32 -2.26
CA SER A 537 -4.23 28.49 -2.21
C SER A 537 -5.56 28.18 -1.52
N VAL A 538 -6.19 27.05 -1.86
CA VAL A 538 -7.45 26.60 -1.25
C VAL A 538 -7.23 26.18 0.20
N CYS A 539 -6.24 25.32 0.46
CA CYS A 539 -5.95 24.79 1.79
C CYS A 539 -5.50 25.89 2.76
N GLY A 540 -4.70 26.85 2.30
CA GLY A 540 -4.25 28.00 3.06
C GLY A 540 -5.35 29.02 3.37
N SER A 541 -6.48 28.97 2.67
CA SER A 541 -7.65 29.82 2.94
C SER A 541 -8.46 29.33 4.15
N ARG A 542 -8.16 28.14 4.70
CA ARG A 542 -8.71 27.68 5.97
C ARG A 542 -8.25 28.60 7.10
N THR A 543 -9.13 28.85 8.06
CA THR A 543 -8.82 29.69 9.22
C THR A 543 -8.45 28.88 10.44
N ALA A 544 -7.43 29.33 11.17
CA ALA A 544 -7.06 28.82 12.49
C ALA A 544 -7.04 29.98 13.50
N PRO A 545 -7.36 29.74 14.79
CA PRO A 545 -7.20 30.76 15.82
C PRO A 545 -5.70 31.08 16.02
N CYS A 546 -5.37 32.37 16.11
CA CYS A 546 -4.02 32.82 16.41
C CYS A 546 -3.69 32.59 17.89
N ASP A 547 -2.56 31.94 18.19
CA ASP A 547 -2.16 31.62 19.57
C ASP A 547 -1.97 32.86 20.46
N SER A 548 -1.59 34.00 19.88
CA SER A 548 -1.32 35.23 20.63
C SER A 548 -2.57 36.08 20.92
N CYS A 549 -3.62 35.99 20.09
CA CYS A 549 -4.80 36.86 20.24
C CYS A 549 -6.17 36.19 20.04
N GLY A 550 -6.20 34.90 19.75
CA GLY A 550 -7.42 34.11 19.55
C GLY A 550 -8.23 34.45 18.30
N ARG A 551 -7.81 35.43 17.48
CA ARG A 551 -8.53 35.79 16.24
C ARG A 551 -8.38 34.67 15.21
N SER A 552 -9.47 34.33 14.54
CA SER A 552 -9.46 33.41 13.40
C SER A 552 -8.80 34.09 12.20
N VAL A 553 -7.66 33.56 11.75
CA VAL A 553 -6.87 34.09 10.64
C VAL A 553 -6.65 32.98 9.63
N MET A 554 -6.67 33.29 8.33
CA MET A 554 -6.35 32.33 7.28
C MET A 554 -4.90 31.85 7.44
N LEU A 555 -4.67 30.55 7.27
CA LEU A 555 -3.34 29.95 7.42
C LEU A 555 -2.30 30.61 6.50
N LYS A 556 -2.70 30.98 5.27
CA LYS A 556 -1.85 31.68 4.29
C LYS A 556 -1.51 33.14 4.63
N GLU A 557 -2.17 33.71 5.64
CA GLU A 557 -1.95 35.07 6.13
C GLU A 557 -1.49 35.12 7.59
N MET A 558 -1.27 33.97 8.23
CA MET A 558 -0.88 33.90 9.65
C MET A 558 0.48 34.55 9.89
N ASP A 559 1.42 34.40 8.94
CA ASP A 559 2.71 35.08 8.91
C ASP A 559 2.57 36.60 8.90
N ILE A 560 1.72 37.13 8.01
CA ILE A 560 1.44 38.56 7.90
C ILE A 560 0.76 39.05 9.18
N HIS A 561 -0.18 38.28 9.72
CA HIS A 561 -0.88 38.64 10.95
C HIS A 561 0.07 38.72 12.14
N GLN A 562 0.99 37.75 12.28
CA GLN A 562 2.00 37.79 13.33
C GLN A 562 2.90 39.02 13.21
N VAL A 563 3.35 39.33 11.98
CA VAL A 563 4.16 40.53 11.70
C VAL A 563 3.39 41.82 11.98
N ALA A 564 2.17 41.96 11.47
CA ALA A 564 1.43 43.21 11.52
C ALA A 564 0.79 43.49 12.89
N VAL A 565 0.44 42.46 13.66
CA VAL A 565 -0.34 42.61 14.90
C VAL A 565 0.53 42.34 16.15
N HIS A 566 1.49 41.42 16.06
CA HIS A 566 2.26 40.95 17.24
C HIS A 566 3.74 41.34 17.22
N GLN A 567 4.29 41.75 16.07
CA GLN A 567 5.66 42.23 15.99
C GLN A 567 5.74 43.65 16.57
N LYS A 568 6.07 43.74 17.85
CA LYS A 568 6.48 45.00 18.48
C LYS A 568 7.79 45.45 17.82
N SER A 569 7.80 46.68 17.31
CA SER A 569 9.02 47.40 16.92
C SER A 569 10.02 47.49 18.07
#